data_AF-A0A9W8BL03-F1
#
_entry.id   AF-A0A9W8BL03-F1
#
_cell.length_a   1.000
_cell.length_b   1.000
_cell.length_c   1.000
_cell.angle_alpha   90.00
_cell.angle_beta   90.00
_cell.angle_gamma   90.00
#
_symmetry.space_group_name_H-M   'P 1'
#
loop_
_entity.id
_entity.type
_entity.pdbx_description
1 polymer ?
#
loop_
_entity_poly.entity_id
_entity_poly.type
_entity_poly.pdbx_seq_one_letter_code
_entity_poly.pdbx_strand_id
1 'polypeptide(L)'
;MLGASSVLATAMLLCQPGLAAFITEDEQLIAGLLPLIPLLVIVVVFDVVSNVLAGVLRGQGRQGVAAIIRVVSLYLFAIPLAYVLCFSLDMGLFGLWVGLVAGFVAISAAEGWLVLSSDWEGEAKRCLARVNDVGQIERVDSPLDESSPLLSQRCVC
;
A
#
# COMPACT_ATOMS: atom_id res chain seq x y z
N MET A 1 12.10 2.54 -3.48
CA MET A 1 10.74 3.08 -3.21
C MET A 1 10.74 4.14 -2.10
N LEU A 2 11.41 3.91 -0.96
CA LEU A 2 11.57 4.93 0.10
C LEU A 2 12.21 6.25 -0.37
N GLY A 3 13.25 6.18 -1.23
CA GLY A 3 13.91 7.37 -1.77
C GLY A 3 13.05 8.24 -2.71
N ALA A 4 12.13 7.64 -3.48
CA ALA A 4 11.23 8.42 -4.34
C ALA A 4 10.19 9.19 -3.50
N SER A 5 9.79 8.61 -2.37
CA SER A 5 8.80 9.17 -1.46
C SER A 5 9.35 10.34 -0.67
N SER A 6 10.59 10.24 -0.21
CA SER A 6 11.29 11.36 0.44
C SER A 6 11.56 12.50 -0.54
N VAL A 7 11.92 12.20 -1.79
CA VAL A 7 12.09 13.22 -2.85
C VAL A 7 10.78 13.93 -3.16
N LEU A 8 9.66 13.19 -3.26
CA LEU A 8 8.34 13.79 -3.51
C LEU A 8 7.87 14.67 -2.34
N ALA A 9 8.02 14.19 -1.09
CA ALA A 9 7.69 14.95 0.12
C ALA A 9 8.55 16.22 0.25
N THR A 10 9.85 16.10 -0.03
CA THR A 10 10.78 17.25 -0.02
C THR A 10 10.44 18.24 -1.15
N ALA A 11 10.08 17.75 -2.35
CA ALA A 11 9.65 18.60 -3.45
C ALA A 11 8.34 19.35 -3.14
N MET A 12 7.36 18.70 -2.51
CA MET A 12 6.11 19.35 -2.09
C MET A 12 6.34 20.43 -1.03
N LEU A 13 7.26 20.20 -0.08
CA LEU A 13 7.64 21.19 0.93
C LEU A 13 8.39 22.38 0.33
N LEU A 14 9.27 22.14 -0.65
CA LEU A 14 10.05 23.20 -1.29
C LEU A 14 9.22 24.02 -2.29
N CYS A 15 8.24 23.39 -2.95
CA CYS A 15 7.40 24.03 -3.96
C CYS A 15 6.08 24.59 -3.40
N GLN A 16 5.94 24.65 -2.07
CA GLN A 16 4.73 25.03 -1.33
C GLN A 16 4.01 26.29 -1.86
N PRO A 17 4.72 27.39 -2.19
CA PRO A 17 4.07 28.61 -2.70
C PRO A 17 3.68 28.48 -4.18
N GLY A 18 4.52 27.83 -4.99
CA GLY A 18 4.28 27.65 -6.42
C GLY A 18 3.16 26.64 -6.72
N LEU A 19 2.99 25.64 -5.85
CA LEU A 19 1.97 24.61 -5.98
C LEU A 19 0.57 25.15 -5.64
N ALA A 20 0.47 26.02 -4.63
CA ALA A 20 -0.78 26.70 -4.30
C ALA A 20 -1.22 27.67 -5.42
N ALA A 21 -0.27 28.46 -5.96
CA ALA A 21 -0.52 29.38 -7.06
C ALA A 21 -0.84 28.68 -8.39
N PHE A 22 -0.39 27.43 -8.59
CA PHE A 22 -0.73 26.64 -9.77
C PHE A 22 -2.17 26.06 -9.70
N ILE A 23 -2.66 25.76 -8.50
CA ILE A 23 -4.00 25.18 -8.31
C ILE A 23 -5.08 26.25 -8.41
N THR A 24 -4.83 27.45 -7.91
CA THR A 24 -5.83 28.52 -7.89
C THR A 24 -5.17 29.90 -7.78
N GLU A 25 -5.80 30.89 -8.39
CA GLU A 25 -5.42 32.30 -8.25
C GLU A 25 -6.18 32.99 -7.09
N ASP A 26 -7.10 32.28 -6.41
CA ASP A 26 -7.86 32.82 -5.28
C ASP A 26 -7.05 32.83 -3.99
N GLU A 27 -6.71 34.04 -3.52
CA GLU A 27 -5.90 34.28 -2.34
C GLU A 27 -6.53 33.73 -1.05
N GLN A 28 -7.87 33.68 -0.95
CA GLN A 28 -8.56 33.10 0.20
C GLN A 28 -8.41 31.58 0.24
N LEU A 29 -8.39 30.94 -0.92
CA LEU A 29 -8.21 29.50 -1.03
C LEU A 29 -6.74 29.11 -0.75
N ILE A 30 -5.78 29.91 -1.23
CA ILE A 30 -4.35 29.73 -0.94
C ILE A 30 -4.09 29.80 0.56
N ALA A 31 -4.67 30.79 1.26
CA ALA A 31 -4.52 30.94 2.71
C ALA A 31 -5.09 29.73 3.48
N GLY A 32 -6.16 29.11 2.99
CA GLY A 32 -6.72 27.88 3.55
C GLY A 32 -5.90 26.61 3.25
N LEU A 33 -5.14 26.59 2.14
CA LEU A 33 -4.31 25.46 1.71
C LEU A 33 -2.95 25.38 2.42
N LEU A 34 -2.34 26.54 2.73
CA LEU A 34 -1.05 26.61 3.44
C LEU A 34 -0.96 25.70 4.69
N PRO A 35 -1.92 25.72 5.64
CA PRO A 35 -1.86 24.87 6.83
C PRO A 35 -2.07 23.38 6.54
N LEU A 36 -2.59 23.00 5.37
CA LEU A 36 -2.84 21.61 4.99
C LEU A 36 -1.59 20.90 4.46
N ILE A 37 -0.59 21.64 3.98
CA ILE A 37 0.61 21.09 3.37
C ILE A 37 1.45 20.27 4.36
N PRO A 38 1.71 20.70 5.61
CA PRO A 38 2.38 19.83 6.57
C PRO A 38 1.58 18.56 6.88
N LEU A 39 0.23 18.63 6.90
CA LEU A 39 -0.62 17.44 7.06
C LEU A 39 -0.51 16.49 5.87
N LEU A 40 -0.45 17.03 4.64
CA LEU A 40 -0.24 16.26 3.42
C LEU A 40 1.08 15.48 3.45
N VAL A 41 2.17 16.10 3.92
CA VAL A 41 3.46 15.41 4.07
C VAL A 41 3.36 14.22 5.01
N ILE A 42 2.68 14.38 6.14
CA ILE A 42 2.45 13.28 7.09
C ILE A 42 1.65 12.16 6.41
N VAL A 43 0.57 12.49 5.71
CA VAL A 43 -0.24 11.51 4.97
C VAL A 43 0.59 10.74 3.96
N VAL A 44 1.43 11.42 3.17
CA VAL A 44 2.31 10.77 2.18
C VAL A 44 3.25 9.77 2.84
N VAL A 45 3.84 10.10 3.99
CA VAL A 45 4.72 9.18 4.72
C VAL A 45 3.96 7.92 5.14
N PHE A 46 2.79 8.07 5.78
CA PHE A 46 2.01 6.92 6.25
C PHE A 46 1.38 6.11 5.09
N ASP A 47 1.00 6.75 3.99
CA ASP A 47 0.48 6.05 2.81
C ASP A 47 1.57 5.18 2.18
N VAL A 48 2.82 5.67 2.11
CA VAL A 48 3.95 4.89 1.62
C VAL A 48 4.24 3.70 2.54
N VAL A 49 4.25 3.92 3.87
CA VAL A 49 4.45 2.82 4.83
C VAL A 49 3.37 1.75 4.66
N SER A 50 2.10 2.16 4.58
CA SER A 50 0.97 1.25 4.35
C SER A 50 1.11 0.50 3.01
N ASN A 51 1.50 1.18 1.93
CA ASN A 51 1.70 0.54 0.63
C ASN A 51 2.82 -0.50 0.62
N VAL A 52 3.90 -0.26 1.37
CA VAL A 52 4.98 -1.25 1.55
C VAL A 52 4.47 -2.45 2.33
N LEU A 53 3.75 -2.23 3.44
CA LEU A 53 3.17 -3.29 4.25
C LEU A 53 2.14 -4.12 3.47
N ALA A 54 1.26 -3.47 2.72
CA ALA A 54 0.35 -4.12 1.79
C ALA A 54 1.09 -4.92 0.71
N GLY A 55 2.26 -4.46 0.26
CA GLY A 55 3.17 -5.21 -0.61
C GLY A 55 3.68 -6.50 0.03
N VAL A 56 4.10 -6.43 1.29
CA VAL A 56 4.50 -7.60 2.08
C VAL A 56 3.33 -8.58 2.24
N LEU A 57 2.15 -8.08 2.61
CA LEU A 57 0.94 -8.88 2.76
C LEU A 57 0.51 -9.56 1.46
N ARG A 58 0.67 -8.90 0.30
CA ARG A 58 0.50 -9.52 -1.02
C ARG A 58 1.50 -10.65 -1.26
N GLY A 59 2.76 -10.47 -0.87
CA GLY A 59 3.78 -11.53 -0.92
C GLY A 59 3.40 -12.77 -0.09
N GLN A 60 2.71 -12.56 1.03
CA GLN A 60 2.19 -13.64 1.90
C GLN A 60 0.88 -14.26 1.38
N GLY A 61 0.27 -13.71 0.32
CA GLY A 61 -1.07 -14.08 -0.13
C GLY A 61 -2.21 -13.64 0.81
N ARG A 62 -1.93 -12.71 1.74
CA ARG A 62 -2.87 -12.21 2.76
C ARG A 62 -3.48 -10.85 2.40
N GLN A 63 -3.48 -10.48 1.13
CA GLN A 63 -4.01 -9.17 0.68
C GLN A 63 -5.47 -8.91 1.04
N GLY A 64 -6.30 -9.96 1.17
CA GLY A 64 -7.70 -9.81 1.57
C GLY A 64 -7.85 -9.24 2.98
N VAL A 65 -7.00 -9.67 3.92
CA VAL A 65 -6.99 -9.16 5.30
C VAL A 65 -6.58 -7.69 5.33
N ALA A 66 -5.56 -7.32 4.56
CA ALA A 66 -5.12 -5.93 4.42
C ALA A 66 -6.24 -5.02 3.89
N ALA A 67 -6.96 -5.48 2.85
CA ALA A 67 -8.08 -4.73 2.27
C ALA A 67 -9.22 -4.53 3.28
N ILE A 68 -9.56 -5.56 4.06
CA ILE A 68 -10.59 -5.46 5.10
C ILE A 68 -10.18 -4.46 6.17
N ILE A 69 -8.93 -4.52 6.66
CA ILE A 69 -8.40 -3.56 7.64
C ILE A 69 -8.55 -2.13 7.11
N ARG A 70 -8.17 -1.89 5.85
CA ARG A 70 -8.24 -0.56 5.25
C ARG A 70 -9.68 -0.03 5.18
N VAL A 71 -10.63 -0.85 4.73
CA VAL A 71 -12.05 -0.47 4.65
C VAL A 71 -12.62 -0.21 6.04
N VAL A 72 -12.37 -1.10 7.00
CA VAL A 72 -12.86 -0.96 8.37
C VAL A 72 -12.29 0.30 9.03
N SER A 73 -10.98 0.52 8.94
CA SER A 73 -10.33 1.70 9.52
C SER A 73 -10.80 3.00 8.88
N LEU A 74 -10.95 3.05 7.56
CA LEU A 74 -11.38 4.26 6.87
C LEU A 74 -12.86 4.57 7.15
N TYR A 75 -13.73 3.58 7.07
CA TYR A 75 -15.18 3.81 7.19
C TYR A 75 -15.67 3.88 8.64
N LEU A 76 -15.12 3.09 9.57
CA LEU A 76 -15.58 3.07 10.96
C LEU A 76 -14.83 4.05 11.87
N PHE A 77 -13.61 4.46 11.51
CA PHE A 77 -12.83 5.36 12.35
C PHE A 77 -12.56 6.71 11.68
N ALA A 78 -12.03 6.72 10.46
CA ALA A 78 -11.64 7.98 9.82
C ALA A 78 -12.84 8.87 9.49
N ILE A 79 -13.91 8.31 8.88
CA ILE A 79 -15.10 9.09 8.51
C ILE A 79 -15.84 9.64 9.74
N PRO A 80 -16.13 8.86 10.80
CA PRO A 80 -16.79 9.38 11.99
C PRO A 80 -15.94 10.43 12.71
N LEU A 81 -14.62 10.20 12.81
CA LEU A 81 -13.72 11.17 13.42
C LEU A 81 -13.68 12.47 12.61
N ALA A 82 -13.58 12.39 11.29
CA ALA A 82 -13.59 13.55 10.40
C ALA A 82 -14.92 14.31 10.49
N TYR A 83 -16.05 13.61 10.60
CA TYR A 83 -17.37 14.22 10.81
C TYR A 83 -17.43 14.97 12.14
N VAL A 84 -17.00 14.35 13.24
CA VAL A 84 -16.97 15.00 14.56
C VAL A 84 -16.05 16.23 14.55
N LEU A 85 -14.85 16.13 13.99
CA LEU A 85 -13.92 17.26 13.92
C LEU A 85 -14.43 18.40 13.02
N CYS A 86 -15.10 18.06 11.91
CA CYS A 86 -15.63 19.06 11.00
C CYS A 86 -16.79 19.84 11.62
N PHE A 87 -17.76 19.14 12.21
CA PHE A 87 -19.03 19.74 12.65
C PHE A 87 -19.10 20.06 14.15
N SER A 88 -18.43 19.30 15.02
CA SER A 88 -18.48 19.54 16.48
C SER A 88 -17.44 20.55 16.95
N LEU A 89 -16.33 20.66 16.23
CA LEU A 89 -15.23 21.58 16.56
C LEU A 89 -15.16 22.79 15.59
N ASP A 90 -16.11 22.90 14.65
CA ASP A 90 -16.16 23.94 13.60
C ASP A 90 -14.82 24.14 12.85
N MET A 91 -14.01 23.08 12.76
CA MET A 91 -12.71 23.12 12.07
C MET A 91 -12.83 23.03 10.55
N GLY A 92 -14.05 22.81 10.04
CA GLY A 92 -14.36 22.79 8.60
C GLY A 92 -13.44 21.84 7.81
N LEU A 93 -12.83 22.37 6.75
CA LEU A 93 -11.91 21.61 5.88
C LEU A 93 -10.71 21.06 6.66
N PHE A 94 -10.15 21.82 7.60
CA PHE A 94 -8.99 21.39 8.38
C PHE A 94 -9.33 20.17 9.25
N GLY A 95 -10.52 20.15 9.87
CA GLY A 95 -11.01 19.01 10.65
C GLY A 95 -11.17 17.73 9.82
N LEU A 96 -11.63 17.86 8.57
CA LEU A 96 -11.73 16.76 7.62
C LEU A 96 -10.34 16.13 7.33
N TRP A 97 -9.33 16.96 7.07
CA TRP A 97 -7.97 16.51 6.80
C TRP A 97 -7.33 15.83 8.01
N VAL A 98 -7.52 16.36 9.21
CA VAL A 98 -7.02 15.72 10.44
C VAL A 98 -7.64 14.34 10.65
N GLY A 99 -8.95 14.20 10.42
CA GLY A 99 -9.62 12.89 10.48
C GLY A 99 -9.08 11.90 9.45
N LEU A 100 -8.77 12.36 8.24
CA LEU A 100 -8.14 11.55 7.20
C LEU A 100 -6.74 11.07 7.61
N VAL A 101 -5.91 11.98 8.17
CA VAL A 101 -4.56 11.64 8.66
C VAL A 101 -4.64 10.56 9.74
N ALA A 102 -5.53 10.74 10.73
CA ALA A 102 -5.73 9.76 11.79
C ALA A 102 -6.14 8.38 11.23
N GLY A 103 -6.98 8.36 10.18
CA GLY A 103 -7.34 7.15 9.45
C GLY A 103 -6.13 6.44 8.84
N PHE A 104 -5.27 7.15 8.12
CA PHE A 104 -4.05 6.59 7.53
C PHE A 104 -3.07 6.07 8.59
N VAL A 105 -2.92 6.77 9.71
CA VAL A 105 -2.10 6.31 10.84
C VAL A 105 -2.65 5.00 11.40
N ALA A 106 -3.96 4.90 11.61
CA ALA A 106 -4.59 3.68 12.12
C ALA A 106 -4.44 2.49 11.17
N ILE A 107 -4.60 2.71 9.86
CA ILE A 107 -4.37 1.69 8.82
C ILE A 107 -2.91 1.22 8.88
N SER A 108 -1.96 2.15 8.81
CA SER A 108 -0.53 1.84 8.81
C SER A 108 -0.11 1.08 10.07
N ALA A 109 -0.67 1.45 11.23
CA ALA A 109 -0.39 0.78 12.49
C ALA A 109 -0.96 -0.65 12.52
N ALA A 110 -2.19 -0.85 12.05
CA ALA A 110 -2.84 -2.16 12.01
C ALA A 110 -2.15 -3.12 11.02
N GLU A 111 -1.83 -2.64 9.81
CA GLU A 111 -1.06 -3.41 8.84
C GLU A 111 0.36 -3.71 9.35
N GLY A 112 0.99 -2.74 10.02
CA GLY A 112 2.32 -2.91 10.61
C GLY A 112 2.32 -3.97 11.69
N TRP A 113 1.36 -3.92 12.60
CA TRP A 113 1.17 -4.94 13.63
C TRP A 113 0.89 -6.32 13.02
N LEU A 114 0.08 -6.41 11.98
CA LEU A 114 -0.21 -7.67 11.30
C LEU A 114 1.04 -8.29 10.66
N VAL A 115 1.89 -7.47 10.04
CA VAL A 115 3.14 -7.93 9.42
C VAL A 115 4.15 -8.34 10.49
N LEU A 116 4.28 -7.58 11.57
CA LEU A 116 5.20 -7.91 12.67
C LEU A 116 4.77 -9.16 13.46
N SER A 117 3.46 -9.42 13.55
CA SER A 117 2.91 -10.61 14.20
C SER A 117 2.81 -11.85 13.29
N SER A 118 3.15 -11.72 12.00
CA SER A 118 3.18 -12.87 11.09
C SER A 118 4.26 -13.88 11.51
N ASP A 119 3.91 -15.17 11.47
CA ASP A 119 4.86 -16.27 11.61
C ASP A 119 5.74 -16.35 10.36
N TRP A 120 6.90 -15.70 10.43
CA TRP A 120 7.87 -15.66 9.34
C TRP A 120 8.49 -17.02 9.03
N GLU A 121 8.61 -17.92 10.01
CA GLU A 121 9.11 -19.28 9.76
C GLU A 121 8.08 -20.12 9.01
N GLY A 122 6.82 -20.03 9.43
CA GLY A 122 5.70 -20.64 8.72
C GLY A 122 5.58 -20.13 7.29
N GLU A 123 5.74 -18.83 7.09
CA GLU A 123 5.67 -18.21 5.77
C GLU A 123 6.86 -18.59 4.87
N ALA A 124 8.07 -18.68 5.43
CA ALA A 124 9.24 -19.19 4.72
C ALA A 124 9.05 -20.64 4.25
N LYS A 125 8.48 -21.51 5.11
CA LYS A 125 8.15 -22.89 4.75
C LYS A 125 7.10 -22.97 3.63
N ARG A 126 6.08 -22.11 3.67
CA ARG A 126 5.06 -22.02 2.60
C ARG A 126 5.67 -21.59 1.27
N CYS A 127 6.54 -20.59 1.28
CA CYS A 127 7.27 -20.16 0.09
C CYS A 127 8.12 -21.30 -0.49
N LEU A 128 8.85 -22.03 0.36
CA LEU A 128 9.68 -23.16 -0.06
C LEU A 128 8.84 -24.30 -0.65
N ALA A 129 7.69 -24.62 -0.04
CA ALA A 129 6.78 -25.63 -0.55
C ALA A 129 6.25 -25.28 -1.95
N ARG A 130 5.87 -24.01 -2.17
CA ARG A 130 5.42 -23.52 -3.50
C ARG A 130 6.52 -23.62 -4.56
N VAL A 131 7.77 -23.30 -4.21
CA VAL A 131 8.90 -23.38 -5.16
C VAL A 131 9.21 -24.84 -5.51
N ASN A 132 9.17 -25.76 -4.54
CA ASN A 132 9.41 -27.18 -4.80
C ASN A 132 8.36 -27.81 -5.71
N ASP A 133 7.10 -27.40 -5.58
CA ASP A 133 6.01 -27.86 -6.45
C ASP A 133 6.23 -27.43 -7.91
N VAL A 134 6.60 -26.16 -8.14
CA VAL A 134 6.96 -25.64 -9.47
C VAL A 134 8.17 -26.39 -10.05
N GLY A 135 9.20 -26.67 -9.25
CA GLY A 135 10.37 -27.42 -9.69
C GLY A 135 10.11 -28.91 -9.97
N GLN A 136 8.97 -29.46 -9.51
CA GLN A 136 8.52 -30.78 -9.95
C GLN A 136 7.79 -30.70 -11.29
N ILE A 137 6.96 -29.68 -11.51
CA ILE A 137 6.27 -29.44 -12.79
C ILE A 137 7.30 -29.26 -13.92
N GLU A 138 8.32 -28.42 -13.73
CA GLU A 138 9.36 -28.17 -14.74
C GLU A 138 10.20 -29.43 -15.07
N ARG A 139 10.35 -30.35 -14.10
CA ARG A 139 11.01 -31.65 -14.34
C ARG A 139 10.12 -32.65 -15.07
N VAL A 140 8.81 -32.58 -14.90
CA VAL A 140 7.83 -33.42 -15.60
C VAL A 140 7.62 -32.93 -17.04
N ASP A 141 7.63 -31.60 -17.25
CA ASP A 141 7.42 -30.96 -18.55
C ASP A 141 8.72 -30.68 -19.32
N SER A 142 9.88 -31.12 -18.81
CA SER A 142 11.16 -30.96 -19.50
C SER A 142 11.06 -31.59 -20.91
N PRO A 143 11.31 -30.85 -22.00
CA PRO A 143 11.01 -31.31 -23.36
C PRO A 143 11.77 -32.54 -23.88
N LEU A 144 12.54 -33.26 -23.06
CA LEU A 144 13.31 -34.43 -23.48
C LEU A 144 13.22 -35.56 -22.44
N ASP A 145 12.04 -36.19 -22.34
CA ASP A 145 12.03 -37.66 -22.39
C ASP A 145 12.26 -38.10 -23.85
N GLU A 146 13.46 -37.78 -24.35
CA GLU A 146 14.02 -38.23 -25.63
C GLU A 146 14.31 -39.75 -25.58
N SER A 147 14.11 -40.40 -24.43
CA SER A 147 14.19 -41.84 -24.23
C SER A 147 12.86 -42.58 -24.34
N SER A 148 11.73 -41.88 -24.51
CA SER A 148 10.45 -42.53 -24.74
C SER A 148 10.47 -43.27 -26.10
N PRO A 149 10.27 -44.60 -26.14
CA PRO A 149 10.29 -45.37 -27.40
C PRO A 149 9.16 -44.98 -28.39
N LEU A 150 8.29 -44.05 -28.00
CA LEU A 150 7.20 -43.51 -28.80
C LEU A 150 7.67 -42.47 -29.84
N LEU A 151 8.80 -41.79 -29.61
CA LEU A 151 9.37 -40.83 -30.58
C LEU A 151 10.12 -41.54 -31.72
N SER A 152 10.70 -42.72 -31.48
CA SER A 152 11.35 -43.51 -32.55
C SER A 152 10.34 -44.25 -33.45
N GLN A 153 9.06 -44.34 -33.05
CA GLN A 153 8.00 -44.96 -33.86
C GLN A 153 7.20 -43.96 -34.70
N ARG A 154 7.38 -42.65 -34.51
CA ARG A 154 6.69 -41.61 -35.29
C ARG A 154 7.43 -41.13 -36.53
N CYS A 155 8.63 -41.65 -36.80
CA CYS A 155 9.39 -41.37 -38.02
C CYS A 155 9.43 -42.57 -38.97
N VAL A 156 8.26 -43.14 -39.33
CA VAL A 156 8.12 -44.00 -40.51
C VAL A 156 6.80 -43.66 -41.19
N CYS A 157 6.93 -43.03 -42.37
CA CYS A 157 5.94 -42.82 -43.44
C CYS A 157 4.74 -41.89 -43.18
#